data_AF-A0A2E9AAG6-F1
#
_entry.id   AF-A0A2E9AAG6-F1
#
_cell.length_a   1.000
_cell.length_b   1.000
_cell.length_c   1.000
_cell.angle_alpha   90.00
_cell.angle_beta   90.00
_cell.angle_gamma   90.00
#
_symmetry.space_group_name_H-M   'P 1'
#
loop_
_entity.id
_entity.type
_entity.pdbx_description
1 polymer ?
#
loop_
_entity_poly.entity_id
_entity_poly.type
_entity_poly.pdbx_seq_one_letter_code
_entity_poly.pdbx_strand_id
1 'polypeptide(L)'
;MAAEQAAELASLGVLIEAVGEEAVVCRELPAPLKDADAEALVRDVLSDLLEFGTSDRIASSLDELLSTMACHGSVRANRRLTLPEMNALLRDMEETERSGQCNHGRPTWVQLGMADLDKLFLRGR
;
A
#
# COMPACT_ATOMS: atom_id res chain seq x y z
N MET A 1 14.78 -0.43 -20.56
CA MET A 1 13.41 0.05 -20.30
C MET A 1 12.79 -0.49 -19.01
N ALA A 2 12.69 -1.80 -18.78
CA ALA A 2 12.26 -2.37 -17.47
C ALA A 2 13.41 -3.15 -16.78
N ALA A 3 14.21 -3.87 -17.57
CA ALA A 3 15.38 -4.58 -17.08
C ALA A 3 16.49 -3.66 -16.55
N GLU A 4 16.51 -2.39 -16.98
CA GLU A 4 17.47 -1.38 -16.51
C GLU A 4 17.18 -0.93 -15.07
N GLN A 5 15.93 -1.08 -14.62
CA GLN A 5 15.39 -0.69 -13.32
C GLN A 5 15.32 -1.89 -12.36
N ALA A 6 15.86 -3.04 -12.77
CA ALA A 6 15.79 -4.27 -12.00
C ALA A 6 16.53 -4.14 -10.66
N ALA A 7 17.59 -3.34 -10.58
CA ALA A 7 18.32 -3.09 -9.34
C ALA A 7 17.49 -2.26 -8.34
N GLU A 8 16.81 -1.22 -8.81
CA GLU A 8 15.92 -0.39 -8.01
C GLU A 8 14.72 -1.19 -7.52
N LEU A 9 14.07 -1.97 -8.39
CA LEU A 9 12.98 -2.86 -8.00
C LEU A 9 13.44 -3.91 -6.97
N ALA A 10 14.63 -4.48 -7.15
CA ALA A 10 15.18 -5.43 -6.18
C ALA A 10 15.40 -4.77 -4.80
N SER A 11 15.78 -3.49 -4.75
CA SER A 11 15.89 -2.74 -3.49
C SER A 11 14.54 -2.55 -2.77
N LEU A 12 13.43 -2.59 -3.51
CA LEU A 12 12.05 -2.58 -3.00
C LEU A 12 11.52 -3.99 -2.70
N GLY A 13 12.34 -5.03 -2.86
CA GLY A 13 11.95 -6.43 -2.66
C GLY A 13 11.13 -7.01 -3.81
N VAL A 14 11.19 -6.41 -5.00
CA VAL A 14 10.55 -6.88 -6.22
C VAL A 14 11.61 -7.41 -7.19
N LEU A 15 11.65 -8.71 -7.41
CA LEU A 15 12.60 -9.31 -8.36
C LEU A 15 11.92 -9.52 -9.70
N ILE A 16 12.49 -8.92 -10.76
CA ILE A 16 12.06 -9.14 -12.14
C ILE A 16 13.19 -9.70 -13.01
N GLU A 17 12.84 -10.49 -14.02
CA GLU A 17 13.77 -11.07 -14.98
C GLU A 17 13.27 -10.79 -16.41
N ALA A 18 14.15 -10.31 -17.28
CA ALA A 18 13.81 -10.10 -18.69
C ALA A 18 13.73 -11.45 -19.44
N VAL A 19 12.63 -11.66 -20.16
CA VAL A 19 12.41 -12.87 -20.97
C VAL A 19 12.19 -12.57 -22.46
N GLY A 20 12.21 -11.29 -22.84
CA GLY A 20 12.14 -10.80 -24.21
C GLY A 20 12.37 -9.29 -24.26
N GLU A 21 12.30 -8.69 -25.45
CA GLU A 21 12.53 -7.24 -25.62
C GLU A 21 11.51 -6.39 -24.87
N GLU A 22 10.24 -6.82 -24.83
CA GLU A 22 9.13 -6.12 -24.16
C GLU A 22 8.46 -6.97 -23.07
N ALA A 23 9.14 -8.01 -22.59
CA ALA A 23 8.57 -8.97 -21.65
C ALA A 23 9.48 -9.21 -20.44
N VAL A 24 8.89 -9.14 -19.25
CA VAL A 24 9.54 -9.46 -17.98
C VAL A 24 8.69 -10.44 -17.18
N VAL A 25 9.34 -11.23 -16.34
CA VAL A 25 8.70 -12.12 -15.36
C VAL A 25 8.98 -11.57 -13.96
N CYS A 26 7.94 -11.39 -13.14
CA CYS A 26 8.09 -11.14 -11.71
C CYS A 26 8.34 -12.47 -10.99
N ARG A 27 9.49 -12.57 -10.31
CA ARG A 27 9.94 -13.75 -9.56
C ARG A 27 9.60 -13.65 -8.08
N GLU A 28 9.69 -12.46 -7.52
CA GLU A 28 9.52 -12.22 -6.08
C GLU A 28 8.78 -10.92 -5.83
N LEU A 29 7.98 -10.92 -4.76
CA LEU A 29 7.31 -9.74 -4.18
C LEU A 29 7.53 -9.71 -2.67
N PRO A 30 7.49 -8.53 -2.03
CA PRO A 30 7.53 -8.43 -0.58
C PRO A 30 6.36 -9.21 0.05
N ALA A 31 6.64 -9.92 1.15
CA ALA A 31 5.64 -10.77 1.81
C ALA A 31 4.31 -10.05 2.17
N PRO A 32 4.28 -8.78 2.59
CA PRO A 32 3.03 -8.04 2.82
C PRO A 32 2.16 -7.86 1.56
N LEU A 33 2.75 -8.00 0.37
CA LEU A 33 2.10 -7.79 -0.93
C LEU A 33 1.77 -9.11 -1.65
N LYS A 34 1.83 -10.25 -0.95
CA LYS A 34 1.60 -11.58 -1.53
C LYS A 34 0.23 -11.73 -2.24
N ASP A 35 -0.78 -10.99 -1.78
CA ASP A 35 -2.15 -11.04 -2.29
C ASP A 35 -2.44 -9.86 -3.26
N ALA A 36 -1.44 -9.04 -3.57
CA ALA A 36 -1.56 -7.94 -4.52
C ALA A 36 -1.61 -8.46 -5.96
N ASP A 37 -2.18 -7.65 -6.86
CA ASP A 37 -2.03 -7.86 -8.30
C ASP A 37 -0.60 -7.53 -8.70
N ALA A 38 0.23 -8.58 -8.83
CA ALA A 38 1.64 -8.47 -9.14
C ALA A 38 1.92 -7.70 -10.44
N GLU A 39 1.08 -7.90 -11.47
CA GLU A 39 1.26 -7.23 -12.74
C GLU A 39 0.97 -5.74 -12.61
N ALA A 40 -0.17 -5.38 -12.02
CA ALA A 40 -0.53 -3.98 -11.82
C ALA A 40 0.50 -3.27 -10.92
N LEU A 41 0.94 -3.92 -9.84
CA LEU A 41 1.95 -3.37 -8.94
C LEU A 41 3.27 -3.08 -9.67
N VAL A 42 3.80 -4.06 -10.39
CA VAL A 42 5.09 -3.90 -11.09
C VAL A 42 4.99 -2.80 -12.16
N ARG A 43 3.86 -2.74 -12.88
CA ARG A 43 3.63 -1.69 -13.89
C ARG A 43 3.57 -0.30 -13.29
N ASP A 44 2.82 -0.12 -12.20
CA ASP A 44 2.68 1.18 -11.54
C ASP A 44 4.01 1.64 -10.95
N VAL A 45 4.74 0.77 -10.26
CA VAL A 45 6.06 1.09 -9.69
C VAL A 45 7.09 1.40 -10.79
N LEU A 46 7.07 0.68 -11.91
CA LEU A 46 7.92 0.99 -13.06
C LEU A 46 7.56 2.35 -13.69
N SER A 47 6.27 2.69 -13.77
CA SER A 47 5.82 3.99 -14.28
C SER A 47 6.36 5.12 -13.40
N ASP A 48 6.21 4.98 -12.08
CA ASP A 48 6.72 5.95 -11.10
C ASP A 48 8.25 6.09 -11.21
N LEU A 49 9.00 4.97 -11.30
CA LEU A 49 10.46 5.00 -11.46
C LEU A 49 10.92 5.73 -12.73
N LEU A 50 10.20 5.57 -13.84
CA LEU A 50 10.48 6.26 -15.09
C LEU A 50 10.17 7.76 -15.03
N GLU A 51 9.15 8.15 -14.26
CA GLU A 51 8.75 9.55 -14.08
C GLU A 51 9.73 10.33 -13.18
N PHE A 52 10.20 9.73 -12.08
CA PHE A 52 10.93 10.45 -11.05
C PHE A 52 12.46 10.48 -11.22
N GLY A 53 13.08 9.52 -11.92
CA GLY A 53 14.53 9.51 -12.21
C GLY A 53 15.45 9.39 -10.97
N THR A 54 16.77 9.35 -11.19
CA THR A 54 17.80 8.93 -10.20
C THR A 54 18.51 10.06 -9.43
N SER A 55 17.99 11.30 -9.42
CA SER A 55 18.70 12.45 -8.81
C SER A 55 18.05 12.99 -7.52
N ASP A 56 18.83 13.04 -6.43
CA ASP A 56 18.74 13.76 -5.13
C ASP A 56 17.38 13.92 -4.38
N ARG A 57 16.25 13.50 -4.95
CA ARG A 57 14.94 13.35 -4.29
C ARG A 57 14.67 11.92 -3.86
N ILE A 58 15.73 11.12 -3.67
CA ILE A 58 15.65 9.68 -3.42
C ILE A 58 14.69 9.35 -2.27
N ALA A 59 14.67 10.14 -1.18
CA ALA A 59 13.75 9.92 -0.08
C ALA A 59 12.28 10.18 -0.44
N SER A 60 11.99 11.31 -1.10
CA SER A 60 10.60 11.65 -1.49
C SER A 60 10.08 10.72 -2.57
N SER A 61 10.91 10.36 -3.55
CA SER A 61 10.57 9.38 -4.58
C SER A 61 10.39 7.98 -3.98
N LEU A 62 11.18 7.60 -2.96
CA LEU A 62 10.98 6.36 -2.24
C LEU A 62 9.65 6.34 -1.47
N ASP A 63 9.30 7.42 -0.78
CA ASP A 63 8.01 7.54 -0.08
C ASP A 63 6.83 7.44 -1.06
N GLU A 64 6.94 8.03 -2.25
CA GLU A 64 5.95 7.91 -3.33
C GLU A 64 5.82 6.46 -3.84
N LEU A 65 6.94 5.78 -4.09
CA LEU A 65 6.94 4.36 -4.51
C LEU A 65 6.34 3.44 -3.44
N LEU A 66 6.72 3.65 -2.18
CA LEU A 66 6.16 2.89 -1.05
C LEU A 66 4.66 3.18 -0.86
N SER A 67 4.23 4.41 -1.11
CA SER A 67 2.82 4.81 -1.12
C SER A 67 2.02 4.09 -2.21
N THR A 68 2.56 3.98 -3.42
CA THR A 68 1.98 3.19 -4.53
C THR A 68 1.89 1.72 -4.15
N MET A 69 2.97 1.13 -3.63
CA MET A 69 3.00 -0.27 -3.19
C MET A 69 1.99 -0.55 -2.06
N ALA A 70 1.86 0.35 -1.08
CA ALA A 70 0.90 0.22 0.02
C ALA A 70 -0.55 0.19 -0.48
N CYS A 71 -0.88 0.92 -1.55
CA CYS A 71 -2.22 0.90 -2.17
C CYS A 71 -2.55 -0.47 -2.78
N HIS A 72 -1.54 -1.22 -3.23
CA HIS A 72 -1.70 -2.57 -3.78
C HIS A 72 -1.89 -3.64 -2.70
N GLY A 73 -1.28 -3.48 -1.54
CA GLY A 73 -1.51 -4.36 -0.38
C GLY A 73 -2.75 -4.04 0.45
N SER A 74 -3.36 -2.88 0.25
CA SER A 74 -4.47 -2.41 1.07
C SER A 74 -5.72 -3.30 1.01
N VAL A 75 -6.44 -3.41 2.13
CA VAL A 75 -7.79 -3.99 2.12
C VAL A 75 -8.72 -3.09 1.32
N ARG A 76 -9.13 -3.57 0.14
CA ARG A 76 -9.98 -2.80 -0.79
C ARG A 76 -11.47 -3.04 -0.54
N ALA A 77 -12.28 -2.12 -1.07
CA ALA A 77 -13.73 -2.26 -1.08
C ALA A 77 -14.15 -3.60 -1.72
N ASN A 78 -15.23 -4.19 -1.20
CA ASN A 78 -15.79 -5.48 -1.60
C ASN A 78 -15.03 -6.75 -1.19
N ARG A 79 -13.86 -6.66 -0.53
CA ARG A 79 -13.28 -7.81 0.17
C ARG A 79 -14.01 -8.02 1.50
N ARG A 80 -14.65 -9.18 1.67
CA ARG A 80 -15.23 -9.57 2.97
C ARG A 80 -14.11 -10.08 3.86
N LEU A 81 -13.92 -9.45 5.01
CA LEU A 81 -13.03 -9.94 6.04
C LEU A 81 -13.78 -10.84 7.01
N THR A 82 -13.09 -11.85 7.51
CA THR A 82 -13.48 -12.62 8.68
C THR A 82 -13.15 -11.84 9.96
N LEU A 83 -13.78 -12.18 11.09
CA LEU A 83 -13.47 -11.54 12.38
C LEU A 83 -11.99 -11.65 12.77
N PRO A 84 -11.30 -12.79 12.57
CA PRO A 84 -9.86 -12.86 12.79
C PRO A 84 -9.05 -11.89 11.94
N GLU A 85 -9.36 -11.75 10.64
CA GLU A 85 -8.69 -10.78 9.76
C GLU A 85 -8.95 -9.34 10.19
N MET A 86 -10.17 -9.01 10.60
CA MET A 86 -10.49 -7.68 11.14
C MET A 86 -9.67 -7.37 12.40
N ASN A 87 -9.60 -8.31 13.34
CA ASN A 87 -8.83 -8.12 14.57
C ASN A 87 -7.33 -8.00 14.28
N ALA A 88 -6.80 -8.81 13.35
CA ALA A 88 -5.41 -8.71 12.93
C ALA A 88 -5.10 -7.31 12.37
N LEU A 89 -5.94 -6.80 11.46
CA LEU A 89 -5.80 -5.44 10.91
C LEU A 89 -5.81 -4.37 12.02
N LEU A 90 -6.70 -4.51 13.02
CA LEU A 90 -6.73 -3.58 14.15
C LEU A 90 -5.45 -3.65 15.01
N ARG A 91 -4.86 -4.84 15.20
CA ARG A 91 -3.57 -4.96 15.91
C ARG A 91 -2.43 -4.35 15.11
N ASP A 92 -2.40 -4.57 13.80
CA ASP A 92 -1.42 -3.92 12.92
C ASP A 92 -1.55 -2.39 12.99
N MET A 93 -2.77 -1.86 13.05
CA MET A 93 -3.03 -0.42 13.21
C MET A 93 -2.57 0.13 14.56
N GLU A 94 -2.67 -0.64 15.65
CA GLU A 94 -2.21 -0.23 16.98
C GLU A 94 -0.68 -0.13 17.05
N GLU A 95 0.04 -1.00 16.33
CA GLU A 95 1.51 -1.03 16.27
C GLU A 95 2.09 -0.08 15.21
N THR A 96 1.29 0.34 14.23
CA THR A 96 1.71 1.23 13.14
C THR A 96 1.68 2.70 13.58
N GLU A 97 2.84 3.37 13.51
CA GLU A 97 2.91 4.82 13.72
C GLU A 97 2.01 5.56 12.71
N ARG A 98 1.30 6.60 13.17
CA ARG A 98 0.40 7.42 12.33
C ARG A 98 -0.74 6.64 11.66
N SER A 99 -1.14 5.50 12.22
CA SER A 99 -2.25 4.70 11.69
C SER A 99 -3.58 5.44 11.58
N GLY A 100 -3.76 6.57 12.28
CA GLY A 100 -4.94 7.43 12.19
C GLY A 100 -5.11 8.21 10.88
N GLN A 101 -4.11 8.19 9.99
CA GLN A 101 -4.16 8.89 8.71
C GLN A 101 -3.60 7.99 7.59
N CYS A 102 -4.27 7.97 6.43
CA CYS A 102 -3.73 7.27 5.27
C CYS A 102 -2.65 8.12 4.57
N ASN A 103 -1.90 7.49 3.66
CA ASN A 103 -0.91 8.14 2.78
C ASN A 103 -1.46 9.34 1.98
N HIS A 104 -2.78 9.47 1.83
CA HIS A 104 -3.44 10.60 1.15
C HIS A 104 -4.07 11.62 2.13
N GLY A 105 -3.78 11.52 3.42
CA GLY A 105 -4.24 12.47 4.42
C GLY A 105 -5.64 12.23 4.99
N ARG A 106 -6.38 11.20 4.53
CA ARG A 106 -7.72 10.87 5.04
C ARG A 106 -7.64 10.17 6.39
N PRO A 107 -8.57 10.44 7.34
CA PRO A 107 -8.65 9.66 8.56
C PRO A 107 -9.01 8.21 8.26
N THR A 108 -8.39 7.27 8.95
CA THR A 108 -8.60 5.82 8.76
C THR A 108 -9.66 5.24 9.70
N TRP A 109 -9.93 5.92 10.81
CA TRP A 109 -10.97 5.54 11.78
C TRP A 109 -11.62 6.78 12.39
N VAL A 110 -12.81 6.57 12.96
CA VAL A 110 -13.52 7.54 13.78
C VAL A 110 -14.02 6.84 15.03
N GLN A 111 -14.02 7.54 16.17
CA GLN A 111 -14.58 7.03 17.41
C GLN A 111 -15.86 7.80 17.75
N LEU A 112 -16.92 7.07 18.04
CA LEU A 112 -18.18 7.62 18.55
C LEU A 112 -18.34 7.11 19.99
N GLY A 113 -18.32 8.04 20.95
CA GLY A 113 -18.60 7.71 22.34
C GLY A 113 -20.08 7.42 22.56
N MET A 114 -20.44 6.84 23.72
CA MET A 114 -21.84 6.58 24.07
C MET A 114 -22.70 7.84 24.03
N ALA A 115 -22.19 8.98 24.51
CA ALA A 115 -22.91 10.25 24.45
C ALA A 115 -23.12 10.76 23.01
N ASP A 116 -22.20 10.48 22.10
CA ASP A 116 -22.36 10.87 20.69
C ASP A 116 -23.37 9.97 20.00
N LEU A 117 -23.38 8.67 20.31
CA LEU A 117 -24.42 7.76 19.88
C LEU A 117 -25.80 8.20 20.40
N ASP A 118 -25.92 8.54 21.69
CA ASP A 118 -27.20 8.98 22.27
C ASP A 118 -27.76 10.23 21.58
N LYS A 119 -26.90 11.21 21.26
CA LYS A 119 -27.29 12.40 20.51
C LYS A 119 -27.87 12.07 19.14
N LEU A 120 -27.33 11.07 18.43
CA LEU A 120 -27.85 10.65 17.12
C LEU A 120 -29.29 10.13 17.21
N PHE A 121 -29.68 9.59 18.36
CA PHE A 121 -31.04 9.11 18.63
C PHE A 121 -31.88 10.07 19.48
N LEU A 122 -31.41 11.30 19.71
CA LEU A 122 -32.07 12.31 20.55
C LEU A 122 -32.34 11.82 21.99
N ARG A 123 -31.55 10.86 22.48
CA ARG A 123 -31.62 10.37 23.86
C ARG A 123 -30.81 11.30 24.78
N GLY A 124 -31.26 11.50 26.02
CA GLY A 124 -30.61 12.42 26.97
C GLY A 124 -30.94 13.91 26.75
N ARG A 125 -32.04 14.18 26.04
CA ARG A 125 -32.82 15.42 26.18
C ARG A 125 -33.92 15.22 27.21
#